data_AF-A0A351HWI0-F1
#
_entry.id   AF-A0A351HWI0-F1
#
_cell.length_a   1.000
_cell.length_b   1.000
_cell.length_c   1.000
_cell.angle_alpha   90.00
_cell.angle_beta   90.00
_cell.angle_gamma   90.00
#
_symmetry.space_group_name_H-M   'P 1'
#
loop_
_entity.id
_entity.type
_entity.pdbx_description
1 polymer ?
#
loop_
_entity_poly.entity_id
_entity_poly.type
_entity_poly.pdbx_seq_one_letter_code
_entity_poly.pdbx_strand_id
1 'polypeptide(L)' 'CLVGIFCPASAQGINVVGWHFHFISDDKKIGGHVNHFSARHLNVAFNVKDELAIIK' A
#
# COMPACT_ATOMS: atom_id res chain seq x y z
N CYS A 1 -4.85 -10.08 4.76
CA CYS A 1 -3.54 -9.43 4.52
C CYS A 1 -3.74 -7.99 4.00
N LEU A 2 -3.04 -7.01 4.58
CA LEU A 2 -2.96 -5.63 4.10
C LEU A 2 -1.60 -5.42 3.43
N VAL A 3 -1.57 -4.88 2.22
CA VAL A 3 -0.34 -4.54 1.50
C VAL A 3 -0.43 -3.14 0.95
N GLY A 4 0.68 -2.42 0.90
CA GLY A 4 0.66 -1.07 0.34
C GLY A 4 2.04 -0.46 0.16
N ILE A 5 2.04 0.68 -0.51
CA ILE A 5 3.23 1.46 -0.80
C ILE A 5 2.97 2.88 -0.30
N PHE A 6 4.03 3.51 0.22
CA PHE A 6 4.05 4.94 0.47
C PHE A 6 4.83 5.62 -0.65
N CYS A 7 4.25 6.66 -1.26
CA CYS A 7 4.95 7.51 -2.21
C CYS A 7 5.04 8.96 -1.69
N PRO A 8 6.24 9.59 -1.73
CA PRO A 8 6.38 10.99 -1.34
C PRO A 8 5.67 11.93 -2.31
N ALA A 9 5.45 13.18 -1.90
CA ALA A 9 4.79 14.20 -2.73
C ALA A 9 5.51 14.44 -4.07
N SER A 10 6.83 14.25 -4.12
CA SER A 10 7.62 14.37 -5.35
C SER A 10 7.26 13.34 -6.43
N ALA A 11 6.53 12.26 -6.09
CA ALA A 11 6.08 11.24 -7.03
C ALA A 11 4.71 11.55 -7.67
N GLN A 12 4.15 12.74 -7.43
CA GLN A 12 2.88 13.16 -8.01
C GLN A 12 2.91 13.09 -9.55
N GLY A 13 1.86 12.51 -10.14
CA GLY A 13 1.76 12.31 -11.59
C GLY A 13 2.45 11.04 -12.10
N ILE A 14 3.29 10.40 -11.28
CA ILE A 14 3.88 9.07 -11.55
C ILE A 14 3.10 7.99 -10.78
N ASN A 15 2.74 8.26 -9.52
CA ASN A 15 1.99 7.33 -8.67
C ASN A 15 1.02 8.08 -7.72
N VAL A 16 0.25 7.33 -6.93
CA VAL A 16 -0.62 7.84 -5.86
C VAL A 16 0.25 8.31 -4.70
N VAL A 17 0.22 9.62 -4.42
CA VAL A 17 0.97 10.22 -3.29
C VAL A 17 0.37 9.79 -1.95
N GLY A 18 1.22 9.58 -0.96
CA GLY A 18 0.85 9.12 0.37
C GLY A 18 0.77 7.60 0.45
N TRP A 19 -0.05 7.10 1.37
CA TRP A 19 -0.26 5.67 1.56
C TRP A 19 -1.31 5.14 0.59
N HIS A 20 -0.97 4.07 -0.11
CA HIS A 20 -1.88 3.36 -1.01
C HIS A 20 -1.96 1.89 -0.61
N PHE A 21 -3.09 1.48 -0.02
CA PHE A 21 -3.28 0.14 0.53
C PHE A 21 -4.35 -0.68 -0.20
N HIS A 22 -4.07 -1.97 -0.35
CA HIS A 22 -5.00 -3.00 -0.79
C HIS A 22 -5.14 -4.07 0.30
N PHE A 23 -6.28 -4.74 0.32
CA PHE A 23 -6.59 -5.80 1.28
C PHE A 23 -7.10 -7.05 0.57
N ILE A 24 -6.82 -8.20 1.16
CA ILE A 24 -7.44 -9.49 0.83
C ILE A 24 -7.71 -10.29 2.11
N SER A 25 -8.89 -10.89 2.23
CA SER A 25 -9.25 -11.79 3.33
C SER A 25 -8.49 -13.11 3.22
N ASP A 26 -8.34 -13.81 4.35
CA ASP A 26 -7.57 -15.05 4.41
C ASP A 26 -8.20 -16.17 3.55
N ASP A 27 -9.52 -16.18 3.44
CA ASP A 27 -10.28 -17.08 2.57
C ASP A 27 -10.33 -16.62 1.09
N LYS A 28 -9.72 -15.46 0.79
CA LYS A 28 -9.60 -14.85 -0.55
C LYS A 28 -10.93 -14.46 -1.20
N LYS A 29 -12.03 -14.40 -0.45
CA LYS A 29 -13.35 -14.05 -0.99
C LYS A 29 -13.62 -12.55 -0.98
N ILE A 30 -12.92 -11.80 -0.13
CA ILE A 30 -13.13 -10.37 0.05
C ILE A 30 -11.79 -9.67 -0.17
N GLY A 31 -11.78 -8.62 -0.98
CA GLY A 31 -10.59 -7.81 -1.18
C GLY A 31 -10.89 -6.52 -1.93
N GLY A 32 -9.88 -5.67 -2.06
CA GLY A 32 -9.98 -4.43 -2.83
C GLY A 32 -9.12 -3.29 -2.29
N HIS A 33 -9.38 -2.10 -2.83
CA HIS A 33 -8.79 -0.85 -2.35
C HIS A 33 -9.29 -0.51 -0.95
N VAL A 34 -8.37 -0.04 -0.11
CA VAL A 34 -8.67 0.35 1.27
C VAL A 34 -8.77 1.87 1.37
N ASN A 35 -9.96 2.36 1.67
CA ASN A 35 -10.19 3.77 1.97
C ASN A 35 -9.96 4.09 3.45
N HIS A 36 -10.31 3.14 4.32
CA HIS A 36 -10.15 3.27 5.76
C HIS A 36 -10.05 1.89 6.41
N PHE A 37 -9.26 1.76 7.46
CA PHE A 37 -9.24 0.56 8.30
C PHE A 37 -8.87 0.93 9.74
N SER A 38 -9.24 0.06 10.68
CA SER A 38 -8.74 0.12 12.05
C SER A 38 -8.39 -1.29 12.50
N ALA A 39 -7.37 -1.40 13.36
CA ALA A 39 -6.94 -2.67 13.91
C ALA A 39 -6.40 -2.44 15.32
N ARG A 40 -6.61 -3.41 16.22
CA ARG A 40 -6.08 -3.36 17.59
C ARG A 40 -4.61 -3.77 17.65
N HIS A 41 -4.23 -4.77 16.85
CA HIS A 41 -2.87 -5.28 16.76
C HIS A 41 -2.56 -5.58 15.28
N LEU A 42 -1.36 -5.20 14.85
CA LEU A 42 -0.85 -5.49 13.51
C LEU A 42 0.59 -5.94 13.61
N ASN A 43 0.92 -7.01 12.90
CA ASN A 43 2.30 -7.35 12.60
C ASN A 43 2.65 -6.65 11.29
N VAL A 44 3.64 -5.75 11.33
CA VAL A 44 4.00 -4.90 10.19
C VAL A 44 5.43 -5.20 9.77
N ALA A 45 5.62 -5.33 8.46
CA ALA A 45 6.92 -5.35 7.82
C ALA A 45 6.90 -4.37 6.64
N PHE A 46 8.00 -3.63 6.46
CA PHE A 46 8.18 -2.72 5.34
C PHE A 46 9.59 -2.85 4.79
N ASN A 47 9.76 -2.45 3.54
CA ASN A 47 11.05 -2.37 2.88
C ASN A 47 11.19 -0.97 2.28
N VAL A 48 12.22 -0.24 2.66
CA VAL A 48 12.49 1.09 2.13
C VAL A 48 13.23 0.95 0.81
N LYS A 49 12.83 1.76 -0.18
CA LYS A 49 13.47 1.83 -1.49
C LYS A 49 13.89 3.28 -1.73
N ASP A 50 15.17 3.47 -2.03
CA ASP A 50 15.72 4.78 -2.37
C ASP A 50 15.49 5.14 -3.85
N GLU A 51 15.15 4.15 -4.66
CA GLU A 51 14.96 4.27 -6.10
C GLU A 51 13.56 3.81 -6.53
N LEU A 52 12.97 4.54 -7.47
CA LEU A 52 11.73 4.17 -8.15
C LEU A 52 12.02 3.87 -9.61
N ALA A 53 11.89 2.60 -10.01
CA ALA A 53 11.96 2.21 -11.41
C ALA A 53 10.57 2.36 -12.06
N ILE A 54 10.49 3.17 -13.12
CA ILE A 54 9.30 3.29 -13.96
C ILE A 54 9.54 2.45 -15.21
N ILE A 55 8.80 1.35 -15.33
CA ILE A 55 8.84 0.49 -16.51
C ILE A 55 7.75 0.97 -17.46
N LYS A 56 8.13 1.24 -18.71
CA LYS A 56 7.21 1.56 -19.79
C LYS A 56 6.67 0.30 -20.45
#